data_AF-A0A2W4LBL9-F1
#
_entry.id   AF-A0A2W4LBL9-F1
#
_cell.length_a   1.000
_cell.length_b   1.000
_cell.length_c   1.000
_cell.angle_alpha   90.00
_cell.angle_beta   90.00
_cell.angle_gamma   90.00
#
_symmetry.space_group_name_H-M   'P 1'
#
loop_
_entity.id
_entity.type
_entity.pdbx_description
1 polymer ?
#
loop_
_entity_poly.entity_id
_entity_poly.type
_entity_poly.pdbx_seq_one_letter_code
_entity_poly.pdbx_strand_id
1 'polypeptide(L)'
;MPRIDLTHLASPTLDPFIVELPDGELTLRPIVALPTEGQTAMLRLSGKLATLDTDGDLSAMATALADALDDIDTLLKAACPSKTAANKLMKVLGGNLMAKIQVAVAYIAQDQSGEASPSASS
;
A
#
# COMPACT_ATOMS: atom_id res chain seq x y z
N MET A 1 -17.39 26.91 3.96
CA MET A 1 -16.62 25.64 4.08
C MET A 1 -17.49 24.52 3.53
N PRO A 2 -17.00 23.67 2.63
CA PRO A 2 -17.77 22.52 2.15
C PRO A 2 -18.03 21.56 3.33
N ARG A 3 -19.25 21.03 3.40
CA ARG A 3 -19.65 20.03 4.39
C ARG A 3 -19.39 18.66 3.77
N ILE A 4 -18.30 18.03 4.18
CA ILE A 4 -17.94 16.69 3.70
C ILE A 4 -18.76 15.68 4.49
N ASP A 5 -19.61 14.91 3.80
CA ASP A 5 -20.36 13.81 4.40
C ASP A 5 -19.46 12.58 4.49
N LEU A 6 -19.13 12.19 5.73
CA LEU A 6 -18.26 11.05 6.04
C LEU A 6 -19.06 9.83 6.53
N THR A 7 -20.40 9.86 6.47
CA THR A 7 -21.23 8.74 6.96
C THR A 7 -20.98 7.43 6.21
N HIS A 8 -20.59 7.50 4.94
CA HIS A 8 -20.18 6.34 4.13
C HIS A 8 -18.86 5.71 4.60
N LEU A 9 -18.00 6.46 5.31
CA LEU A 9 -16.76 5.95 5.91
C LEU A 9 -16.98 5.30 7.29
N ALA A 10 -18.20 5.36 7.85
CA ALA A 10 -18.50 4.75 9.14
C ALA A 10 -18.59 3.21 9.06
N SER A 11 -18.71 2.65 7.85
CA SER A 11 -18.73 1.19 7.61
C SER A 11 -18.18 0.87 6.21
N PRO A 12 -16.89 1.12 5.96
CA PRO A 12 -16.28 0.77 4.69
C PRO A 12 -16.27 -0.76 4.59
N THR A 13 -17.11 -1.30 3.72
CA THR A 13 -17.03 -2.70 3.27
C THR A 13 -15.90 -2.76 2.24
N LEU A 14 -14.67 -2.58 2.72
CA LEU A 14 -13.47 -2.73 1.90
C LEU A 14 -13.12 -4.21 1.85
N ASP A 15 -12.96 -4.73 0.63
CA ASP A 15 -12.45 -6.08 0.45
C ASP A 15 -11.05 -6.17 1.09
N PRO A 16 -10.78 -7.20 1.90
CA PRO A 16 -9.49 -7.35 2.55
C PRO A 16 -8.38 -7.54 1.51
N PHE A 17 -7.24 -6.86 1.68
CA PHE A 17 -6.04 -7.20 0.91
C PHE A 17 -5.45 -8.48 1.49
N ILE A 18 -5.36 -9.54 0.68
CA ILE A 18 -4.79 -10.81 1.11
C ILE A 18 -3.45 -11.02 0.41
N VAL A 19 -2.42 -11.29 1.21
CA VAL A 19 -1.11 -11.74 0.74
C VAL A 19 -1.02 -13.24 0.96
N GLU A 20 -0.87 -14.01 -0.11
CA GLU A 20 -0.55 -15.43 -0.01
C GLU A 20 0.89 -15.62 0.46
N LEU A 21 1.08 -16.26 1.61
CA LEU A 21 2.39 -16.64 2.14
C LEU A 21 2.57 -18.17 2.04
N PRO A 22 3.81 -18.69 2.04
CA PRO A 22 4.07 -20.12 1.91
C PRO A 22 3.39 -21.03 2.96
N ASP A 23 3.01 -20.47 4.10
CA ASP A 23 2.41 -21.14 5.26
C ASP A 23 1.00 -20.59 5.59
N GLY A 24 0.37 -19.88 4.64
CA GLY A 24 -1.03 -19.44 4.74
C GLY A 24 -1.26 -18.00 4.28
N GLU A 25 -2.51 -17.56 4.36
CA GLU A 25 -2.91 -16.21 3.96
C GLU A 25 -2.66 -15.18 5.06
N LEU A 26 -2.27 -13.98 4.66
CA LEU A 26 -2.17 -12.81 5.52
C LEU A 26 -3.10 -11.70 5.03
N THR A 27 -4.12 -11.40 5.82
CA THR A 27 -4.98 -10.24 5.60
C THR A 27 -4.33 -8.97 6.14
N LEU A 28 -4.13 -7.97 5.29
CA LEU A 28 -3.70 -6.63 5.69
C LEU A 28 -4.90 -5.76 6.08
N ARG A 29 -4.63 -4.77 6.93
CA ARG A 29 -5.58 -3.72 7.33
C ARG A 29 -5.91 -2.87 6.10
N PRO A 30 -7.15 -2.36 5.96
CA PRO A 30 -7.45 -1.39 4.92
C PRO A 30 -6.67 -0.08 5.12
N ILE A 31 -6.43 0.67 4.05
CA ILE A 31 -5.64 1.92 4.09
C ILE A 31 -6.23 2.92 5.08
N VAL A 32 -7.56 3.06 5.12
CA VAL A 32 -8.28 3.93 6.05
C VAL A 32 -8.05 3.58 7.54
N ALA A 33 -7.64 2.34 7.83
CA ALA A 33 -7.35 1.86 9.18
C ALA A 33 -5.84 1.79 9.48
N LEU A 34 -4.99 2.35 8.62
CA LEU A 34 -3.56 2.43 8.88
C LEU A 34 -3.27 3.34 10.08
N PRO A 35 -2.32 2.96 10.95
CA PRO A 35 -1.80 3.87 11.96
C PRO A 35 -1.05 5.05 11.31
N THR A 36 -0.85 6.13 12.07
CA THR A 36 -0.22 7.38 11.60
C THR A 36 1.11 7.15 10.87
N GLU A 37 1.93 6.21 11.35
CA GLU A 37 3.21 5.87 10.72
C GLU A 37 3.03 5.30 9.29
N GLY A 38 2.03 4.44 9.08
CA GLY A 38 1.71 3.87 7.77
C GLY A 38 1.15 4.92 6.82
N GLN A 39 0.26 5.80 7.31
CA GLN A 39 -0.27 6.92 6.53
C GLN A 39 0.84 7.88 6.10
N THR A 40 1.78 8.19 7.00
CA THR A 40 2.92 9.08 6.71
C THR A 40 3.86 8.44 5.69
N ALA A 41 4.16 7.15 5.84
CA ALA A 41 4.99 6.42 4.89
C ALA A 41 4.36 6.37 3.50
N MET A 42 3.04 6.14 3.42
CA MET A 42 2.30 6.17 2.16
C MET A 42 2.38 7.54 1.46
N LEU A 43 2.23 8.64 2.19
CA LEU A 43 2.34 10.00 1.64
C LEU A 43 3.76 10.32 1.14
N ARG A 44 4.80 9.84 1.84
CA ARG A 44 6.19 10.00 1.38
C ARG A 44 6.48 9.16 0.15
N LEU A 45 5.98 7.93 0.13
CA LEU A 45 6.10 7.03 -1.01
C LEU A 45 5.45 7.65 -2.26
N SER A 46 4.21 8.16 -2.14
CA SER A 46 3.53 8.81 -3.27
C SER A 46 4.28 10.06 -3.74
N GLY A 47 4.84 10.87 -2.83
CA GLY A 47 5.69 12.00 -3.17
C GLY A 47 6.95 11.60 -3.95
N LYS A 48 7.66 10.55 -3.50
CA LYS A 48 8.86 10.02 -4.17
C LYS A 48 8.54 9.44 -5.56
N LEU A 49 7.40 8.79 -5.71
CA LEU A 49 6.97 8.23 -6.99
C LEU A 49 6.45 9.32 -7.95
N ALA A 50 5.83 10.38 -7.43
CA ALA A 50 5.36 11.49 -8.25
C ALA A 50 6.50 12.32 -8.87
N THR A 51 7.69 12.29 -8.27
CA THR A 51 8.89 12.93 -8.82
C THR A 51 9.60 12.12 -9.91
N LEU A 52 9.17 10.88 -10.15
CA LEU A 52 9.66 10.09 -11.27
C LEU A 52 9.01 10.58 -12.55
N ASP A 53 9.71 11.47 -13.26
CA ASP A 53 9.33 11.81 -14.62
C ASP A 53 9.50 10.56 -15.49
N THR A 54 8.48 10.19 -16.25
CA THR A 54 8.38 8.93 -17.00
C THR A 54 9.37 8.80 -18.17
N ASP A 55 10.30 9.75 -18.30
CA ASP A 55 11.34 9.79 -19.33
C ASP A 55 12.51 8.85 -19.00
N GLY A 56 12.20 7.55 -18.92
CA GLY A 56 13.11 6.45 -19.26
C GLY A 56 14.38 6.23 -18.43
N ASP A 57 14.70 7.05 -17.42
CA ASP A 57 15.90 6.87 -16.61
C ASP A 57 15.69 5.78 -15.54
N LEU A 58 15.97 4.55 -15.95
CA LEU A 58 15.97 3.37 -15.08
C LEU A 58 16.85 3.58 -13.84
N SER A 59 17.92 4.38 -13.92
CA SER A 59 18.77 4.70 -12.79
C SER A 59 18.05 5.58 -11.77
N ALA A 60 17.36 6.62 -12.22
CA ALA A 60 16.56 7.48 -11.35
C ALA A 60 15.43 6.70 -10.67
N MET A 61 14.77 5.80 -11.41
CA MET A 61 13.75 4.90 -10.87
C MET A 61 14.34 3.96 -9.80
N ALA A 62 15.49 3.35 -10.06
CA ALA A 62 16.16 2.48 -9.10
C ALA A 62 16.56 3.22 -7.81
N THR A 63 17.09 4.45 -7.93
CA THR A 63 17.44 5.28 -6.78
C THR A 63 16.21 5.69 -5.97
N ALA A 64 15.14 6.15 -6.63
CA ALA A 64 13.91 6.52 -5.93
C ALA A 64 13.27 5.34 -5.21
N LEU A 65 13.29 4.15 -5.81
CA LEU A 65 12.79 2.91 -5.19
C LEU A 65 13.67 2.44 -4.03
N ALA A 66 14.99 2.61 -4.13
CA ALA A 66 15.92 2.33 -3.04
C ALA A 66 15.69 3.30 -1.86
N ASP A 67 15.54 4.60 -2.13
CA ASP A 67 15.23 5.61 -1.13
C ASP A 67 13.84 5.42 -0.52
N ALA A 68 12.90 4.84 -1.27
CA ALA A 68 11.57 4.50 -0.81
C ALA A 68 11.50 3.21 0.02
N LEU A 69 12.56 2.40 0.08
CA LEU A 69 12.53 1.08 0.72
C LEU A 69 12.12 1.14 2.18
N ASP A 70 12.62 2.11 2.94
CA ASP A 70 12.28 2.28 4.36
C ASP A 70 10.80 2.67 4.55
N ASP A 71 10.26 3.49 3.63
CA ASP A 71 8.84 3.87 3.65
C ASP A 71 7.96 2.67 3.23
N ILE A 72 8.40 1.87 2.25
CA ILE A 72 7.72 0.62 1.86
C ILE A 72 7.67 -0.36 3.03
N ASP A 73 8.80 -0.57 3.72
CA ASP A 73 8.85 -1.45 4.88
C ASP A 73 7.97 -0.93 6.03
N THR A 74 7.97 0.39 6.26
CA THR A 74 7.11 1.02 7.27
C THR A 74 5.63 0.83 6.93
N LEU A 75 5.25 1.07 5.68
CA LEU A 75 3.89 0.89 5.19
C LEU A 75 3.42 -0.57 5.35
N LEU A 76 4.20 -1.53 4.86
CA LEU A 76 3.82 -2.95 4.92
C LEU A 76 3.74 -3.47 6.36
N LYS A 77 4.62 -3.01 7.26
CA LYS A 77 4.55 -3.35 8.69
C LYS A 77 3.30 -2.74 9.34
N ALA A 78 2.98 -1.49 9.03
CA ALA A 78 1.81 -0.80 9.55
C ALA A 78 0.49 -1.41 9.04
N ALA A 79 0.49 -1.91 7.80
CA ALA A 79 -0.63 -2.62 7.20
C ALA A 79 -0.90 -3.98 7.85
N CYS A 80 0.08 -4.57 8.55
CA CYS A 80 -0.12 -5.86 9.21
C CYS A 80 -1.02 -5.75 10.46
N PRO A 81 -1.82 -6.79 10.75
CA PRO A 81 -2.69 -6.81 11.93
C PRO A 81 -1.91 -6.90 13.24
N SER A 82 -0.67 -7.41 13.22
CA SER A 82 0.17 -7.56 14.41
C SER A 82 1.66 -7.51 14.06
N LYS A 83 2.51 -7.29 15.09
CA LYS A 83 3.98 -7.35 14.97
C LYS A 83 4.47 -8.71 14.49
N THR A 84 3.81 -9.80 14.87
CA THR A 84 4.14 -11.16 14.42
C THR A 84 3.88 -11.32 12.92
N ALA A 85 2.72 -10.84 12.45
CA ALA A 85 2.38 -10.84 11.03
C ALA A 85 3.36 -9.97 10.22
N ALA A 86 3.72 -8.80 10.73
CA ALA A 86 4.72 -7.92 10.11
C ALA A 86 6.08 -8.61 9.99
N ASN A 87 6.58 -9.23 11.05
CA ASN A 87 7.85 -9.96 11.02
C ASN A 87 7.81 -11.13 10.02
N LYS A 88 6.68 -11.83 9.94
CA LYS A 88 6.48 -12.93 9.00
C LYS A 88 6.51 -12.44 7.55
N LEU A 89 5.74 -11.40 7.23
CA LEU A 89 5.72 -10.78 5.91
C LEU A 89 7.12 -10.28 5.53
N MET A 90 7.80 -9.56 6.42
CA MET A 90 9.15 -9.05 6.19
C MET A 90 10.19 -10.16 6.02
N LYS A 91 10.00 -11.31 6.66
CA LYS A 91 10.87 -12.49 6.49
C LYS A 91 10.66 -13.14 5.12
N VAL A 92 9.40 -13.28 4.67
CA VAL A 92 9.05 -13.86 3.36
C VAL A 92 9.53 -12.95 2.22
N LEU A 93 9.33 -11.64 2.37
CA LEU A 93 9.79 -10.63 1.41
C LEU A 93 11.27 -10.26 1.60
N GLY A 94 11.92 -10.80 2.63
CA GLY A 94 13.27 -10.45 3.04
C GLY A 94 14.29 -10.73 1.94
N GLY A 95 14.91 -9.68 1.41
CA GLY A 95 15.91 -9.77 0.35
C GLY A 95 15.37 -9.62 -1.07
N ASN A 96 14.05 -9.55 -1.28
CA ASN A 96 13.45 -9.30 -2.59
C ASN A 96 12.77 -7.93 -2.64
N LEU A 97 13.55 -6.92 -3.05
CA LEU A 97 13.08 -5.54 -3.23
C LEU A 97 11.86 -5.46 -4.16
N MET A 98 11.89 -6.19 -5.28
CA MET A 98 10.80 -6.19 -6.25
C MET A 98 9.50 -6.75 -5.67
N ALA A 99 9.57 -7.81 -4.87
CA ALA A 99 8.40 -8.37 -4.21
C ALA A 99 7.79 -7.38 -3.21
N LYS A 100 8.61 -6.64 -2.45
CA LYS A 100 8.12 -5.59 -1.55
C LYS A 100 7.39 -4.48 -2.30
N ILE A 101 7.97 -4.02 -3.42
CA ILE A 101 7.35 -3.00 -4.27
C ILE A 101 6.03 -3.50 -4.85
N GLN A 102 6.00 -4.72 -5.39
CA GLN A 102 4.77 -5.31 -5.93
C GLN A 102 3.65 -5.38 -4.91
N VAL A 103 3.94 -5.87 -3.70
CA VAL A 103 2.95 -5.95 -2.61
C VAL A 103 2.47 -4.55 -2.21
N ALA A 104 3.39 -3.59 -2.05
CA ALA A 104 3.02 -2.23 -1.66
C ALA A 104 2.17 -1.52 -2.73
N VAL A 105 2.53 -1.64 -4.01
CA VAL A 105 1.76 -1.06 -5.13
C VAL A 105 0.38 -1.71 -5.23
N ALA A 106 0.29 -3.04 -5.17
CA ALA A 106 -0.98 -3.74 -5.21
C ALA A 106 -1.88 -3.39 -4.02
N TYR A 107 -1.30 -3.25 -2.82
CA TYR A 107 -2.01 -2.83 -1.62
C TYR A 107 -2.59 -1.41 -1.75
N ILE A 108 -1.81 -0.46 -2.29
CA ILE A 108 -2.28 0.91 -2.54
C ILE A 108 -3.35 0.94 -3.64
N ALA A 109 -3.20 0.13 -4.70
CA ALA A 109 -4.13 0.10 -5.83
C ALA A 109 -5.48 -0.55 -5.47
N GLN A 110 -5.54 -1.47 -4.50
CA GLN A 110 -6.80 -2.11 -4.10
C GLN A 110 -7.82 -1.09 -3.57
N ASP A 111 -7.38 -0.07 -2.82
CA ASP A 111 -8.28 0.97 -2.29
C ASP A 111 -8.88 1.84 -3.42
N GLN A 112 -8.15 2.01 -4.54
CA GLN A 112 -8.65 2.74 -5.72
C GLN A 112 -9.68 1.94 -6.52
N SER A 113 -9.74 0.61 -6.36
CA SER A 113 -10.71 -0.22 -7.09
C SER A 113 -12.17 0.00 -6.63
N GLY A 114 -12.38 0.64 -5.48
CA GLY A 114 -13.69 1.14 -5.04
C GLY A 114 -14.18 2.40 -5.77
N GLU A 115 -13.30 3.16 -6.42
CA GLU A 115 -13.64 4.43 -7.10
C GLU A 115 -13.79 4.31 -8.63
N ALA A 116 -13.55 3.13 -9.20
CA ALA A 116 -13.63 2.89 -10.64
C ALA A 116 -14.50 1.67 -10.99
N SER A 117 -15.78 1.72 -10.61
CA SER A 117 -16.81 1.06 -11.43
C SER A 117 -17.60 2.16 -12.14
N PRO A 118 -17.29 2.51 -13.41
CA PRO A 118 -18.32 3.11 -14.22
C PRO A 118 -19.43 2.07 -14.29
N SER A 119 -20.54 2.36 -13.64
CA SER A 119 -21.78 1.66 -13.88
C SER A 119 -22.08 1.83 -15.37
N ALA A 120 -21.65 0.88 -16.18
CA ALA A 120 -22.11 0.73 -17.54
C ALA A 120 -23.55 0.21 -17.43
N SER A 121 -24.45 1.13 -17.07
CA SER A 121 -25.84 1.06 -17.47
C SER A 121 -25.86 1.23 -18.98
N SER A 122 -26.16 0.16 -19.70
CA SER A 122 -27.08 0.07 -20.86
C SER A 122 -26.83 -1.22 -21.62
#